data_AF-A0A0R1LNM2-F1
#
_entry.id   AF-A0A0R1LNM2-F1
#
_cell.length_a   1.000
_cell.length_b   1.000
_cell.length_c   1.000
_cell.angle_alpha   90.00
_cell.angle_beta   90.00
_cell.angle_gamma   90.00
#
_symmetry.space_group_name_H-M   'P 1'
#
loop_
_entity.id
_entity.type
_entity.pdbx_description
1 polymer ?
#
loop_
_entity_poly.entity_id
_entity_poly.type
_entity_poly.pdbx_seq_one_letter_code
_entity_poly.pdbx_strand_id
1 'polypeptide(L)'
;MVIMALLLTWNLQHTAQGWQLPLNWFTGWVLVSWLAGYPWLRQWYAGLYSRDDERMESYKNRALALHEQDLAQHHTARKWTPSGLQANPWLYMSGNTQTTDDILNPIYVFCEHLWVTFWLLLLGPILLAGHWAKRAWLQRN
;
A
#
# COMPACT_ATOMS: atom_id res chain seq x y z
N MET A 1 9.93 -8.09 -1.23
CA MET A 1 10.95 -8.61 -2.18
C MET A 1 11.71 -7.47 -2.86
N VAL A 2 11.03 -6.53 -3.53
CA VAL A 2 11.67 -5.40 -4.24
C VAL A 2 12.62 -4.58 -3.36
N ILE A 3 12.21 -4.19 -2.15
CA ILE A 3 13.07 -3.37 -1.26
C ILE A 3 14.30 -4.12 -0.77
N MET A 4 14.17 -5.41 -0.47
CA MET A 4 15.31 -6.23 -0.09
C MET A 4 16.33 -6.26 -1.25
N ALA A 5 15.88 -6.48 -2.48
CA ALA A 5 16.73 -6.43 -3.65
C ALA A 5 17.41 -5.06 -3.78
N LEU A 6 16.65 -3.95 -3.66
CA LEU A 6 17.20 -2.59 -3.72
C LEU A 6 18.28 -2.35 -2.65
N LEU A 7 18.02 -2.72 -1.40
CA LEU A 7 18.96 -2.55 -0.28
C LEU A 7 20.23 -3.40 -0.45
N LEU A 8 20.11 -4.61 -1.00
CA LEU A 8 21.24 -5.49 -1.28
C LEU A 8 22.03 -5.02 -2.51
N THR A 9 21.35 -4.51 -3.55
CA THR A 9 22.00 -3.92 -4.73
C THR A 9 22.69 -2.60 -4.43
N TRP A 10 22.26 -1.86 -3.41
CA TRP A 10 22.95 -0.66 -2.95
C TRP A 10 24.36 -0.96 -2.41
N ASN A 11 24.55 -2.16 -1.85
CA ASN A 11 25.84 -2.58 -1.28
C ASN A 11 26.68 -3.41 -2.27
N LEU A 12 26.26 -3.51 -3.53
CA LEU A 12 26.96 -4.32 -4.52
C LEU A 12 28.27 -3.65 -4.90
N GLN A 13 29.38 -4.36 -4.72
CA GLN A 13 30.71 -3.88 -5.04
C GLN A 13 31.24 -4.59 -6.27
N HIS A 14 31.74 -3.82 -7.23
CA HIS A 14 32.43 -4.36 -8.38
C HIS A 14 33.90 -4.60 -8.01
N THR A 15 34.28 -5.87 -7.83
CA THR A 15 35.65 -6.29 -7.54
C THR A 15 36.28 -6.89 -8.79
N ALA A 16 37.61 -7.07 -8.79
CA ALA A 16 38.34 -7.65 -9.93
C ALA A 16 37.89 -9.08 -10.32
N GLN A 17 37.18 -9.77 -9.43
CA GLN A 17 36.62 -11.11 -9.63
C GLN A 17 35.12 -11.10 -10.02
N GLY A 18 34.53 -9.91 -10.23
CA GLY A 18 33.13 -9.72 -10.60
C GLY A 18 32.31 -8.98 -9.55
N TRP A 19 30.99 -9.08 -9.67
CA TRP A 19 30.03 -8.48 -8.74
C TRP A 19 29.96 -9.31 -7.45
N GLN A 20 30.38 -8.72 -6.34
CA GLN A 20 30.34 -9.36 -5.02
C GLN A 20 29.46 -8.57 -4.08
N LEU A 21 28.77 -9.30 -3.20
CA LEU A 21 27.92 -8.75 -2.16
C LEU A 21 28.68 -8.87 -0.83
N PRO A 22 29.32 -7.79 -0.35
CA PRO A 22 30.12 -7.85 0.87
C PRO A 22 29.22 -8.16 2.07
N LEU A 23 29.61 -9.18 2.84
CA LEU A 23 28.99 -9.57 4.10
C LEU A 23 29.39 -8.60 5.21
N ASN A 24 28.88 -7.38 5.09
CA ASN A 24 29.00 -6.34 6.11
C ASN A 24 27.90 -6.50 7.17
N TRP A 25 28.08 -5.86 8.33
CA TRP A 25 27.08 -5.82 9.41
C TRP A 25 25.70 -5.40 8.89
N PHE A 26 25.65 -4.43 7.97
CA PHE A 26 24.42 -3.98 7.33
C PHE A 26 23.75 -5.08 6.47
N THR A 27 24.52 -5.81 5.66
CA THR A 27 24.01 -6.92 4.84
C THR A 27 23.45 -8.02 5.73
N GLY A 28 24.18 -8.38 6.79
CA GLY A 28 23.72 -9.32 7.82
C GLY A 28 22.43 -8.84 8.49
N TRP A 29 22.36 -7.57 8.87
CA TRP A 29 21.18 -6.95 9.46
C TRP A 29 19.96 -7.05 8.54
N VAL A 30 20.09 -6.67 7.28
CA VAL A 30 19.00 -6.76 6.29
C VAL A 30 18.54 -8.20 6.08
N LEU A 31 19.47 -9.16 6.00
CA LEU A 31 19.14 -10.57 5.85
C LEU A 31 18.41 -11.14 7.07
N VAL A 32 18.85 -10.81 8.29
CA VAL A 32 18.18 -11.22 9.53
C VAL A 32 16.79 -10.59 9.62
N SER A 33 16.69 -9.29 9.32
CA SER A 33 15.41 -8.56 9.30
C SER A 33 14.44 -9.16 8.28
N TRP A 34 14.95 -9.63 7.15
CA TRP A 34 14.14 -10.25 6.11
C TRP A 34 13.74 -11.70 6.46
N LEU A 35 14.68 -12.56 6.84
CA LEU A 35 14.41 -13.98 7.13
C LEU A 35 13.61 -14.16 8.41
N ALA A 36 14.04 -13.49 9.49
CA ALA A 36 13.42 -13.63 10.80
C ALA A 36 12.32 -12.58 11.03
N GLY A 37 12.52 -11.33 10.62
CA GLY A 37 11.55 -10.25 10.85
C GLY A 37 10.33 -10.31 9.95
N TYR A 38 10.54 -10.36 8.64
CA TYR A 38 9.49 -10.15 7.66
C TYR A 38 8.26 -11.09 7.78
N PRO A 39 8.39 -12.43 7.91
CA PRO A 39 7.21 -13.30 7.95
C PRO A 39 6.33 -13.05 9.18
N TRP A 40 6.94 -12.81 10.34
CA TRP A 40 6.22 -12.57 11.60
C TRP A 40 5.64 -11.16 11.65
N LEU A 41 6.42 -10.15 11.28
CA LEU A 41 5.98 -8.76 11.25
C LEU A 41 4.86 -8.56 10.24
N ARG A 42 4.92 -9.22 9.08
CA ARG A 42 3.86 -9.15 8.08
C ARG A 42 2.53 -9.70 8.60
N GLN A 43 2.56 -10.73 9.44
CA GLN A 43 1.35 -11.26 10.07
C GLN A 43 0.83 -10.32 11.16
N TRP A 44 1.70 -9.83 12.05
CA TRP A 44 1.29 -8.94 13.15
C TRP A 44 0.78 -7.57 12.65
N TYR A 45 1.36 -7.08 11.56
CA TYR A 45 1.02 -5.80 10.95
C TYR A 45 0.22 -5.95 9.65
N ALA A 46 -0.53 -7.06 9.49
CA ALA A 46 -1.38 -7.27 8.32
C ALA A 46 -2.37 -6.11 8.11
N GLY A 47 -2.84 -5.49 9.19
CA GLY A 47 -3.71 -4.30 9.16
C GLY A 47 -3.09 -3.07 8.50
N LEU A 48 -1.76 -2.92 8.47
CA LEU A 48 -1.10 -1.82 7.74
C LEU A 48 -1.10 -2.03 6.23
N TYR A 49 -1.34 -3.26 5.78
CA TYR A 49 -1.42 -3.62 4.37
C TYR A 49 -2.87 -3.65 3.87
N SER A 50 -3.84 -3.85 4.76
CA SER A 50 -5.27 -3.73 4.44
C SER A 50 -5.76 -2.33 4.77
N ARG A 51 -5.83 -1.45 3.77
CA ARG A 51 -6.60 -0.21 3.90
C ARG A 51 -8.02 -0.42 3.41
N ASP A 52 -8.98 -0.16 4.29
CA ASP A 52 -10.40 0.05 3.97
C ASP A 52 -10.70 1.53 3.68
N ASP A 53 -9.69 2.40 3.72
CA ASP A 53 -9.86 3.85 3.58
C ASP A 53 -10.00 4.30 2.12
N GLU A 54 -10.75 5.39 1.92
CA GLU A 54 -11.12 5.95 0.62
C GLU A 54 -9.90 6.04 -0.30
N ARG A 55 -10.00 5.34 -1.44
CA ARG A 55 -9.02 5.41 -2.53
C ARG A 55 -8.79 6.87 -2.90
N MET A 56 -7.62 7.17 -3.46
CA MET A 56 -7.32 8.51 -3.95
C MET A 56 -8.30 8.84 -5.08
N GLU A 57 -9.40 9.52 -4.75
CA GLU A 57 -10.41 9.99 -5.68
C GLU A 57 -10.04 11.40 -6.13
N SER A 58 -9.90 11.60 -7.43
CA SER A 58 -9.78 12.94 -7.99
C SER A 58 -11.05 13.72 -7.73
N TYR A 59 -10.86 15.03 -7.59
CA TYR A 59 -11.94 16.00 -7.52
C TYR A 59 -12.95 15.85 -8.66
N LYS A 60 -12.51 15.42 -9.85
CA LYS A 60 -13.40 15.21 -11.01
C LYS A 60 -14.32 14.01 -10.80
N ASN A 61 -13.77 12.86 -10.38
CA ASN A 61 -14.58 11.68 -10.06
C ASN A 61 -15.55 11.95 -8.90
N ARG A 62 -15.08 12.63 -7.86
CA ARG A 62 -15.91 13.01 -6.71
C ARG A 62 -17.03 13.98 -7.10
N ALA A 63 -16.74 14.99 -7.93
CA ALA A 63 -17.74 15.92 -8.44
C ALA A 63 -18.77 15.24 -9.34
N LEU A 64 -18.34 14.27 -10.17
CA LEU A 64 -19.23 13.48 -11.01
C LEU A 64 -20.15 12.59 -10.16
N ALA A 65 -19.60 11.92 -9.13
CA ALA A 65 -20.37 11.10 -8.21
C ALA A 65 -21.41 11.91 -7.44
N LEU A 66 -21.05 13.12 -6.97
CA LEU A 66 -21.99 14.05 -6.35
C LEU A 66 -23.08 14.51 -7.33
N HIS A 67 -22.70 14.81 -8.58
CA HIS A 67 -23.66 15.20 -9.61
C HIS A 67 -24.67 14.07 -9.92
N GLU A 68 -24.21 12.83 -10.01
CA GLU A 68 -25.10 11.67 -10.18
C GLU A 68 -25.98 11.44 -8.95
N GLN A 69 -25.46 11.64 -7.74
CA GLN A 69 -26.25 11.58 -6.51
C GLN A 69 -27.34 12.65 -6.46
N ASP A 70 -27.03 13.89 -6.83
CA ASP A 70 -28.01 14.99 -6.90
C ASP A 70 -29.10 14.68 -7.95
N LEU A 71 -28.71 14.19 -9.13
CA LEU A 71 -29.66 13.73 -10.15
C LEU A 71 -30.54 12.59 -9.62
N ALA A 72 -29.99 11.62 -8.90
CA ALA A 72 -30.77 10.54 -8.32
C ALA A 72 -31.76 11.04 -7.23
N GLN A 73 -31.34 12.00 -6.40
CA GLN A 73 -32.13 12.53 -5.28
C GLN A 73 -33.25 13.49 -5.72
N HIS A 74 -33.01 14.31 -6.74
CA HIS A 74 -34.04 15.22 -7.27
C HIS A 74 -35.20 14.48 -7.97
N HIS A 75 -35.02 13.22 -8.34
CA HIS A 75 -36.03 12.40 -9.01
C HIS A 75 -36.95 11.62 -8.05
N THR A 76 -36.66 11.59 -6.74
CA THR A 76 -37.41 10.78 -5.76
C THR A 76 -38.54 11.55 -5.04
N ALA A 77 -38.64 12.88 -5.20
CA ALA A 77 -39.60 13.73 -4.51
C ALA A 77 -40.62 14.44 -5.44
N ARG A 78 -41.23 13.64 -6.32
CA ARG A 78 -42.57 13.81 -6.93
C ARG A 78 -42.67 14.42 -8.34
N LYS A 79 -42.24 13.57 -9.31
CA LYS A 79 -42.56 13.47 -10.76
C LYS A 79 -41.44 14.04 -11.65
N TRP A 80 -40.80 13.29 -12.56
CA TRP A 80 -41.33 12.24 -13.45
C TRP A 80 -40.79 10.81 -13.20
N THR A 81 -41.62 9.85 -13.62
CA THR A 81 -41.64 8.39 -13.39
C THR A 81 -40.42 7.58 -13.88
N PRO A 82 -40.26 6.33 -13.38
CA PRO A 82 -39.10 5.49 -13.62
C PRO A 82 -39.24 4.70 -14.91
N SER A 83 -38.39 4.97 -15.89
CA SER A 83 -38.00 3.95 -16.87
C SER A 83 -36.80 4.46 -17.65
N GLY A 84 -35.59 4.09 -17.21
CA GLY A 84 -34.40 4.25 -18.06
C GLY A 84 -33.42 5.34 -17.65
N LEU A 85 -33.28 5.68 -16.37
CA LEU A 85 -32.03 6.26 -15.88
C LEU A 85 -30.94 5.16 -15.93
N GLN A 86 -30.50 4.86 -17.14
CA GLN A 86 -29.31 4.11 -17.39
C GLN A 86 -28.18 5.09 -17.09
N ALA A 87 -27.59 5.01 -15.89
CA ALA A 87 -26.32 5.67 -15.62
C ALA A 87 -25.40 5.30 -16.78
N ASN A 88 -24.99 6.30 -17.56
CA ASN A 88 -24.26 6.04 -18.80
C ASN A 88 -22.95 5.33 -18.41
N PRO A 89 -22.77 4.05 -18.76
CA PRO A 89 -21.60 3.28 -18.30
C PRO A 89 -20.29 3.84 -18.87
N TRP A 90 -20.38 4.68 -19.92
CA TRP A 90 -19.26 5.35 -20.55
C TRP A 90 -18.97 6.73 -19.95
N LEU A 91 -19.78 7.20 -18.99
CA LEU A 91 -19.60 8.53 -18.38
C LEU A 91 -18.25 8.66 -17.69
N TYR A 92 -17.72 7.58 -17.11
CA TYR A 92 -16.39 7.54 -16.50
C TYR A 92 -15.26 7.28 -17.51
N MET A 93 -15.60 6.89 -18.75
CA MET A 93 -14.64 6.55 -19.81
C MET A 93 -14.50 7.65 -20.88
N SER A 94 -15.30 8.72 -20.82
CA SER A 94 -15.23 9.81 -21.79
C SER A 94 -13.98 10.69 -21.55
N GLY A 95 -13.32 11.17 -22.60
CA GLY A 95 -12.06 11.94 -22.46
C GLY A 95 -12.16 13.24 -21.64
N ASN A 96 -13.37 13.75 -21.40
CA ASN A 96 -13.61 14.94 -20.57
C ASN A 96 -13.72 14.61 -19.06
N THR A 97 -14.08 13.38 -18.73
CA THR A 97 -14.34 12.86 -17.38
C THR A 97 -13.38 11.75 -16.98
N GLN A 98 -12.53 11.29 -17.90
CA GLN A 98 -11.44 10.36 -17.61
C GLN A 98 -10.45 11.00 -16.65
N THR A 99 -10.15 10.29 -15.58
CA THR A 99 -9.28 10.74 -14.50
C THR A 99 -8.10 9.80 -14.40
N THR A 100 -6.98 10.31 -13.87
CA THR A 100 -5.75 9.51 -13.73
C THR A 100 -5.83 8.58 -12.51
N ASP A 101 -6.94 8.58 -11.77
CA ASP A 101 -7.11 7.84 -10.51
C ASP A 101 -6.95 6.34 -10.69
N ASP A 102 -7.42 5.80 -11.81
CA ASP A 102 -7.32 4.37 -12.12
C ASP A 102 -5.87 3.91 -12.30
N ILE A 103 -4.98 4.80 -12.74
CA ILE A 103 -3.55 4.52 -12.90
C ILE A 103 -2.79 4.89 -11.62
N LEU A 104 -3.15 5.99 -10.98
CA LEU A 104 -2.45 6.50 -9.80
C LEU A 104 -2.75 5.70 -8.53
N ASN A 105 -3.96 5.17 -8.35
CA ASN A 105 -4.32 4.41 -7.15
C ASN A 105 -3.47 3.14 -6.99
N PRO A 106 -3.32 2.27 -8.01
CA PRO A 106 -2.45 1.10 -7.92
C PRO A 106 -1.00 1.48 -7.59
N ILE A 107 -0.48 2.55 -8.20
CA ILE A 107 0.88 3.05 -7.96
C ILE A 107 1.02 3.57 -6.53
N TYR A 108 0.05 4.34 -6.05
CA TYR A 108 0.03 4.88 -4.69
C TYR A 108 0.02 3.75 -3.65
N VAL A 109 -0.89 2.79 -3.79
CA VAL A 109 -0.98 1.62 -2.92
C VAL A 109 0.34 0.85 -2.95
N PHE A 110 0.92 0.63 -4.14
CA PHE A 110 2.22 -0.03 -4.27
C PHE A 110 3.34 0.74 -3.55
N CYS A 111 3.44 2.05 -3.72
CA CYS A 111 4.42 2.90 -3.04
C CYS A 111 4.25 2.89 -1.53
N GLU A 112 3.02 2.91 -1.02
CA GLU A 112 2.74 2.81 0.41
C GLU A 112 3.18 1.44 0.96
N HIS A 113 2.81 0.35 0.28
CA HIS A 113 3.23 -1.00 0.65
C HIS A 113 4.76 -1.12 0.68
N LEU A 114 5.44 -0.51 -0.30
CA LEU A 114 6.88 -0.40 -0.32
C LEU A 114 7.37 0.34 0.93
N TRP A 115 6.83 1.51 1.23
CA TRP A 115 7.26 2.30 2.39
C TRP A 115 7.12 1.52 3.71
N VAL A 116 5.99 0.83 3.90
CA VAL A 116 5.77 -0.02 5.09
C VAL A 116 6.79 -1.16 5.13
N THR A 117 7.02 -1.86 4.02
CA THR A 117 8.04 -2.92 3.95
C THR A 117 9.45 -2.40 4.24
N PHE A 118 9.77 -1.18 3.81
CA PHE A 118 11.08 -0.56 4.07
C PHE A 118 11.29 -0.34 5.57
N TRP A 119 10.32 0.25 6.26
CA TRP A 119 10.39 0.45 7.71
C TRP A 119 10.46 -0.87 8.48
N LEU A 120 9.66 -1.87 8.08
CA LEU A 120 9.69 -3.19 8.69
C LEU A 120 11.03 -3.90 8.51
N LEU A 121 11.69 -3.73 7.38
CA LEU A 121 13.03 -4.30 7.16
C LEU A 121 14.10 -3.54 7.94
N LEU A 122 13.99 -2.23 8.07
CA LEU A 122 14.98 -1.43 8.79
C LEU A 122 14.92 -1.71 10.30
N LEU A 123 13.70 -1.79 10.86
CA LEU A 123 13.45 -1.95 12.29
C LEU A 123 13.11 -3.39 12.70
N GLY A 124 13.15 -4.34 11.76
CA GLY A 124 12.60 -5.68 11.96
C GLY A 124 13.10 -6.41 13.21
N PRO A 125 14.42 -6.50 13.45
CA PRO A 125 14.98 -7.19 14.61
C PRO A 125 14.62 -6.50 15.92
N ILE A 126 14.54 -5.16 15.90
CA ILE A 126 14.18 -4.34 17.07
C ILE A 126 12.70 -4.56 17.43
N LEU A 127 11.81 -4.51 16.44
CA LEU A 127 10.37 -4.74 16.63
C LEU A 127 10.09 -6.16 17.13
N LEU A 128 10.77 -7.16 16.56
CA LEU A 128 10.73 -8.53 17.06
C LEU A 128 11.15 -8.61 18.52
N ALA A 129 12.34 -8.09 18.86
CA ALA A 129 12.86 -8.13 20.22
C ALA A 129 11.91 -7.45 21.21
N GLY A 130 11.32 -6.31 20.83
CA GLY A 130 10.30 -5.62 21.63
C GLY A 130 9.05 -6.47 21.85
N HIS A 131 8.56 -7.16 20.81
CA HIS A 131 7.40 -8.05 20.92
C HIS A 131 7.65 -9.23 21.86
N TRP A 132 8.82 -9.86 21.76
CA TRP A 132 9.23 -10.96 22.64
C TRP A 132 9.42 -10.48 24.09
N ALA A 133 10.05 -9.32 24.30
CA ALA A 133 10.22 -8.73 25.61
C ALA A 133 8.87 -8.42 26.28
N LYS A 134 7.93 -7.82 25.54
CA LYS A 134 6.56 -7.58 26.02
C LYS A 134 5.87 -8.88 26.41
N ARG A 135 5.99 -9.93 25.60
CA ARG A 135 5.38 -11.24 25.88
C ARG A 135 5.98 -11.90 27.12
N ALA A 136 7.30 -11.82 27.30
CA ALA A 136 7.99 -12.33 28.47
C ALA A 136 7.60 -11.58 29.76
N TRP A 137 7.37 -10.27 29.68
CA TRP A 137 6.89 -9.47 30.80
C TRP A 137 5.46 -9.85 31.21
N LEU A 138 4.56 -10.04 30.25
CA LEU A 138 3.18 -10.48 30.50
C LEU A 138 3.05 -11.89 31.08
N GLN A 139 4.08 -12.75 30.92
CA GLN A 139 4.08 -14.10 31.51
C GLN A 139 4.65 -14.13 32.94
N ARG A 140 5.31 -13.06 33.37
CA ARG A 140 5.90 -12.94 34.72
C ARG A 140 4.97 -12.25 35.73
N ASN A 141 3.98 -11.49 35.25
CA ASN A 141 2.92 -10.87 36.06
C ASN A 141 1.64 -11.70 35.94
#